data_AF-A0A643BZL2-F1
#
_entry.id   AF-A0A643BZL2-F1
#
_cell.length_a   1.000
_cell.length_b   1.000
_cell.length_c   1.000
_cell.angle_alpha   90.00
_cell.angle_beta   90.00
_cell.angle_gamma   90.00
#
_symmetry.space_group_name_H-M   'P 1'
#
loop_
_entity.id
_entity.type
_entity.pdbx_description
1 polymer ?
#
loop_
_entity_poly.entity_id
_entity_poly.type
_entity_poly.pdbx_seq_one_letter_code
_entity_poly.pdbx_strand_id
1 'polypeptide(L)'
;VLAIIASVPTLVLCSVSEGVSLFGLSALLIPGSFESHLELVKSLCLGPALIHTAKFALVFPLMYHTWNGIRHLMWDLGKGLTISQLYQSGVVVLVLTVLSSVGLAA
;
A
#
# COMPACT_ATOMS: atom_id res chain seq x y z
N VAL A 1 9.52 -2.69 18.85
CA VAL A 1 9.02 -1.50 18.11
C VAL A 1 9.92 -1.15 16.92
N LEU A 2 11.21 -0.83 17.13
CA LEU A 2 12.14 -0.52 16.02
C LEU A 2 12.30 -1.68 15.01
N ALA A 3 12.39 -2.93 15.49
CA ALA A 3 12.45 -4.12 14.64
C ALA A 3 11.14 -4.40 13.86
N ILE A 4 9.99 -4.00 14.39
CA ILE A 4 8.68 -4.12 13.72
C ILE A 4 8.56 -3.06 12.62
N ILE A 5 9.02 -1.83 12.90
CA ILE A 5 9.05 -0.74 11.91
C ILE A 5 10.10 -1.01 10.80
N ALA A 6 11.13 -1.84 11.08
CA ALA A 6 12.13 -2.23 10.09
C ALA A 6 11.75 -3.46 9.25
N SER A 7 10.93 -4.39 9.77
CA SER A 7 10.48 -5.60 9.05
C SER A 7 9.17 -5.43 8.27
N VAL A 8 8.30 -4.53 8.70
CA VAL A 8 7.04 -4.21 7.99
C VAL A 8 7.28 -3.59 6.60
N PRO A 9 8.27 -2.71 6.36
CA PRO A 9 8.54 -2.13 5.05
C PRO A 9 8.94 -3.16 3.99
N THR A 10 9.73 -4.17 4.34
CA THR A 10 10.14 -5.24 3.42
C THR A 10 8.99 -6.16 3.06
N LEU A 11 8.14 -6.51 4.03
CA LEU A 11 6.93 -7.30 3.79
C LEU A 11 5.91 -6.55 2.91
N VAL A 12 5.72 -5.27 3.18
CA VAL A 12 4.85 -4.41 2.37
C VAL A 12 5.40 -4.24 0.94
N LEU A 13 6.72 -4.01 0.78
CA LEU A 13 7.34 -3.90 -0.54
C LEU A 13 7.19 -5.20 -1.35
N CYS A 14 7.36 -6.35 -0.70
CA CYS A 14 7.14 -7.66 -1.34
C CYS A 14 5.69 -7.78 -1.83
N SER A 15 4.72 -7.45 -0.98
CA SER A 15 3.29 -7.52 -1.34
C SER A 15 2.90 -6.60 -2.51
N VAL A 16 3.45 -5.37 -2.56
CA VAL A 16 3.18 -4.43 -3.66
C VAL A 16 3.83 -4.93 -4.96
N SER A 17 5.07 -5.42 -4.89
CA SER A 17 5.81 -5.92 -6.06
C SER A 17 5.19 -7.21 -6.62
N GLU A 18 4.75 -8.11 -5.75
CA GLU A 18 4.00 -9.31 -6.12
C GLU A 18 2.68 -8.95 -6.81
N GLY A 19 1.94 -7.98 -6.26
CA GLY A 19 0.68 -7.51 -6.85
C GLY A 19 0.86 -6.95 -8.26
N VAL A 20 1.88 -6.11 -8.47
CA VAL A 20 2.20 -5.56 -9.81
C VAL A 20 2.63 -6.67 -10.78
N SER A 21 3.46 -7.61 -10.32
CA SER A 21 3.95 -8.71 -11.15
C SER A 21 2.82 -9.66 -11.54
N LEU A 22 1.91 -10.00 -10.62
CA LEU A 22 0.73 -10.81 -10.90
C LEU A 22 -0.23 -10.09 -11.84
N PHE A 23 -0.45 -8.79 -11.68
CA PHE A 23 -1.26 -8.01 -12.61
C PHE A 23 -0.66 -8.04 -14.03
N GLY A 24 0.65 -7.79 -14.17
CA GLY A 24 1.34 -7.87 -15.46
C GLY A 24 1.31 -9.28 -16.08
N LEU A 25 1.52 -10.32 -15.27
CA LEU A 25 1.45 -11.71 -15.74
C LEU A 25 0.02 -12.09 -16.16
N SER A 26 -0.99 -11.65 -15.41
CA SER A 26 -2.39 -11.89 -15.74
C SER A 26 -2.77 -11.24 -17.06
N ALA A 27 -2.26 -10.04 -17.35
CA ALA A 27 -2.48 -9.36 -18.63
C ALA A 27 -1.86 -10.10 -19.84
N LEU A 28 -0.85 -10.94 -19.61
CA LEU A 28 -0.21 -11.74 -20.66
C LEU A 28 -0.84 -13.13 -20.81
N LEU A 29 -1.22 -13.76 -19.70
CA LEU A 29 -1.65 -15.16 -19.67
C LEU A 29 -3.17 -15.34 -19.71
N ILE A 30 -3.94 -14.38 -19.19
CA ILE A 30 -5.40 -14.50 -19.10
C ILE A 30 -6.03 -13.82 -20.32
N PRO A 31 -6.83 -14.55 -21.13
CA PRO A 31 -7.52 -13.96 -22.27
C PRO A 31 -8.69 -13.08 -21.81
N GLY A 32 -8.94 -12.00 -22.56
CA GLY A 32 -10.01 -11.05 -22.28
C GLY A 32 -9.48 -9.64 -22.02
N SER A 33 -10.33 -8.64 -22.20
CA SER A 33 -9.96 -7.25 -21.92
C SER A 33 -10.10 -6.95 -20.42
N PHE A 34 -9.48 -5.88 -19.95
CA PHE A 34 -9.70 -5.42 -18.58
C PHE A 34 -11.19 -5.16 -18.29
N GLU A 35 -11.90 -4.58 -19.25
CA GLU A 35 -13.35 -4.33 -19.18
C GLU A 35 -14.16 -5.61 -18.93
N SER A 36 -13.85 -6.72 -19.63
CA SER A 36 -14.59 -7.98 -19.44
C SER A 36 -14.41 -8.55 -18.03
N HIS A 37 -13.21 -8.40 -17.46
CA HIS A 37 -12.93 -8.82 -16.09
C HIS A 37 -13.60 -7.91 -15.05
N LEU A 38 -13.68 -6.60 -15.31
CA LEU A 38 -14.41 -5.67 -14.47
C LEU A 38 -15.92 -5.98 -14.45
N GLU A 39 -16.52 -6.25 -15.60
CA GLU A 39 -17.93 -6.63 -15.69
C GLU A 39 -18.21 -7.94 -14.96
N LEU A 40 -17.31 -8.92 -15.04
CA LEU A 40 -17.40 -10.15 -14.25
C LEU A 40 -17.44 -9.82 -12.74
N VAL A 41 -16.51 -9.00 -12.23
CA VAL A 41 -16.49 -8.60 -10.81
C VAL A 41 -17.76 -7.84 -10.41
N LYS A 42 -18.26 -6.94 -11.27
CA LYS A 42 -19.53 -6.21 -11.03
C LYS A 42 -20.72 -7.17 -10.96
N SER A 43 -20.75 -8.20 -11.81
CA SER A 43 -21.84 -9.19 -11.84
C SER A 43 -21.95 -10.04 -10.56
N LEU A 44 -20.89 -10.07 -9.74
CA LEU A 44 -20.91 -10.74 -8.42
C LEU A 44 -21.76 -9.98 -7.38
N CYS A 45 -22.26 -8.78 -7.71
CA CYS A 45 -23.14 -7.97 -6.86
C CYS A 45 -22.58 -7.76 -5.44
N LEU A 46 -21.27 -7.49 -5.34
CA LEU A 46 -20.58 -7.29 -4.06
C LEU A 46 -21.12 -6.05 -3.34
N GLY A 47 -21.37 -6.19 -2.03
CA GLY A 47 -21.87 -5.09 -1.21
C GLY A 47 -20.88 -3.91 -1.12
N PRO A 48 -21.37 -2.66 -0.96
CA PRO A 48 -20.51 -1.47 -0.90
C PRO A 48 -19.41 -1.54 0.17
N ALA A 49 -19.72 -2.12 1.34
CA ALA A 49 -18.75 -2.29 2.42
C ALA A 49 -17.60 -3.22 2.03
N LEU A 50 -17.88 -4.30 1.28
CA LEU A 50 -16.86 -5.24 0.83
C LEU A 50 -15.96 -4.59 -0.23
N ILE A 51 -16.55 -3.85 -1.17
CA ILE A 51 -15.79 -3.10 -2.20
C ILE A 51 -14.87 -2.06 -1.54
N HIS A 52 -15.41 -1.29 -0.59
CA HIS A 52 -14.61 -0.30 0.14
C HIS A 52 -13.47 -0.96 0.92
N THR A 53 -13.72 -2.10 1.58
CA THR A 53 -12.69 -2.85 2.31
C THR A 53 -11.61 -3.37 1.36
N ALA A 54 -11.99 -3.88 0.18
CA ALA A 54 -11.03 -4.32 -0.84
C ALA A 54 -10.18 -3.16 -1.37
N LYS A 55 -10.79 -2.00 -1.68
CA LYS A 55 -10.06 -0.77 -2.06
C LYS A 55 -9.08 -0.36 -0.97
N PHE A 56 -9.52 -0.32 0.28
CA PHE A 56 -8.67 0.04 1.41
C PHE A 56 -7.49 -0.94 1.58
N ALA A 57 -7.75 -2.24 1.49
CA ALA A 57 -6.72 -3.28 1.61
C ALA A 57 -5.64 -3.17 0.51
N LEU A 58 -6.00 -2.73 -0.69
CA LEU A 58 -5.04 -2.47 -1.77
C LEU A 58 -4.25 -1.18 -1.54
N VAL A 59 -4.92 -0.11 -1.12
CA VAL A 59 -4.30 1.23 -0.99
C VAL A 59 -3.44 1.35 0.28
N PHE A 60 -3.79 0.66 1.35
CA PHE A 60 -3.06 0.72 2.63
C PHE A 60 -1.57 0.36 2.54
N PRO A 61 -1.16 -0.81 2.01
CA PRO A 61 0.25 -1.14 1.85
C PRO A 61 0.96 -0.17 0.89
N LEU A 62 0.28 0.29 -0.16
CA LEU A 62 0.83 1.27 -1.09
C LEU A 62 1.17 2.60 -0.39
N MET A 63 0.22 3.17 0.35
CA MET A 63 0.43 4.44 1.06
C MET A 63 1.48 4.30 2.17
N TYR A 64 1.48 3.19 2.90
CA TYR A 64 2.51 2.93 3.91
C TYR A 64 3.90 2.93 3.27
N HIS A 65 4.05 2.22 2.14
CA HIS A 65 5.31 2.16 1.43
C HIS A 65 5.75 3.53 0.92
N THR A 66 4.83 4.32 0.34
CA THR A 66 5.14 5.67 -0.15
C THR A 66 5.63 6.59 0.98
N TRP A 67 4.89 6.69 2.08
CA TRP A 67 5.26 7.57 3.20
C TRP A 67 6.54 7.11 3.91
N ASN A 68 6.70 5.80 4.09
CA ASN A 68 7.91 5.25 4.66
C ASN A 68 9.11 5.43 3.70
N GLY A 69 8.90 5.31 2.39
CA GLY A 69 9.90 5.59 1.36
C GLY A 69 10.41 7.03 1.42
N ILE A 70 9.51 8.02 1.58
CA ILE A 70 9.90 9.42 1.81
C ILE A 70 10.75 9.55 3.09
N ARG A 71 10.39 8.86 4.18
CA ARG A 71 11.18 8.85 5.42
C ARG A 71 12.59 8.29 5.18
N HIS A 72 12.71 7.21 4.43
CA HIS A 72 14.02 6.63 4.06
C HIS A 72 14.84 7.59 3.19
N LEU A 73 14.24 8.24 2.20
CA LEU A 73 14.94 9.26 1.39
C LEU A 73 15.43 10.44 2.25
N MET A 74 14.69 10.83 3.30
CA MET A 74 15.17 11.83 4.25
C MET A 74 16.37 11.34 5.07
N TRP A 75 16.42 10.05 5.41
CA TRP A 75 17.58 9.45 6.06
C TRP A 75 18.79 9.42 5.14
N ASP A 76 18.61 9.16 3.84
CA ASP A 76 19.69 9.22 2.83
C ASP A 76 20.27 10.63 2.70
N LEU A 77 19.46 11.66 2.95
CA LEU A 77 19.89 13.06 3.06
C LEU A 77 20.50 13.43 4.43
N GLY A 78 20.66 12.47 5.33
CA GLY A 78 21.21 12.68 6.68
C GLY A 78 20.25 13.34 7.67
N LYS A 79 18.95 13.45 7.36
CA LYS A 79 17.94 14.10 8.22
C LYS A 79 17.19 13.09 9.09
N GLY A 80 16.83 13.46 10.31
CA GLY A 80 15.92 12.64 11.14
C GLY A 80 16.53 11.38 11.75
N LEU A 81 17.86 11.37 11.95
CA LEU A 81 18.62 10.20 12.40
C LEU A 81 18.74 10.06 13.93
N THR A 82 18.24 11.03 14.71
CA THR A 82 18.19 10.91 16.17
C THR A 82 17.08 9.96 16.60
N ILE A 83 17.26 9.24 17.72
CA ILE A 83 16.27 8.27 18.22
C ILE A 83 14.87 8.90 18.40
N SER A 84 14.80 10.12 18.92
CA SER A 84 13.51 10.82 19.07
C SER A 84 12.85 11.10 17.72
N GLN A 85 13.61 11.56 16.73
CA GLN A 85 13.09 11.80 15.37
C GLN A 85 12.67 10.51 14.67
N LEU A 86 13.34 9.39 14.90
CA LEU A 86 12.94 8.08 14.37
C LEU A 86 11.54 7.67 14.88
N TYR A 87 11.26 7.84 16.18
CA TYR A 87 9.94 7.53 16.73
C TYR A 87 8.87 8.51 16.24
N GLN A 88 9.15 9.81 16.26
CA GLN A 88 8.22 10.85 15.80
C GLN A 88 7.84 10.65 14.33
N SER A 89 8.84 10.49 13.45
CA SER A 89 8.62 10.23 12.03
C SER A 89 7.92 8.89 11.76
N GLY A 90 8.16 7.86 12.58
CA GLY A 90 7.42 6.61 12.54
C GLY A 90 5.92 6.78 12.78
N VAL A 91 5.54 7.53 13.82
CA VAL A 91 4.13 7.85 14.11
C VAL A 91 3.51 8.68 12.99
N VAL A 92 4.23 9.68 12.48
CA VAL A 92 3.77 10.51 11.35
C VAL A 92 3.47 9.65 10.11
N VAL A 93 4.35 8.71 9.75
CA VAL A 93 4.11 7.79 8.63
C VAL A 93 2.83 6.96 8.84
N LEU A 94 2.60 6.42 10.03
CA LEU A 94 1.39 5.64 10.31
C LEU A 94 0.11 6.47 10.20
N VAL A 95 0.11 7.68 10.75
CA VAL A 95 -1.04 8.59 10.67
C VAL A 95 -1.33 8.98 9.22
N LEU A 96 -0.30 9.39 8.46
CA LEU A 96 -0.44 9.74 7.06
C LEU A 96 -0.94 8.56 6.22
N THR A 97 -0.45 7.35 6.51
CA THR A 97 -0.93 6.12 5.86
C THR A 97 -2.43 5.95 6.05
N VAL A 98 -2.91 5.93 7.30
CA VAL A 98 -4.34 5.71 7.58
C VAL A 98 -5.19 6.79 6.91
N LEU A 99 -4.84 8.07 7.07
CA LEU A 99 -5.62 9.17 6.52
C LEU A 99 -5.68 9.14 4.98
N SER A 100 -4.53 8.94 4.33
CA SER A 100 -4.49 8.84 2.86
C SER A 100 -5.22 7.59 2.35
N SER A 101 -5.06 6.43 3.00
CA SER A 101 -5.75 5.22 2.59
C SER A 101 -7.26 5.29 2.76
N VAL A 102 -7.77 5.89 3.84
CA VAL A 102 -9.21 6.12 4.00
C VAL A 102 -9.71 7.09 2.93
N GLY A 103 -8.99 8.19 2.69
CA GLY A 103 -9.36 9.19 1.69
C GLY A 103 -9.41 8.64 0.25
N LEU A 104 -8.48 7.75 -0.11
CA LEU A 104 -8.47 7.09 -1.43
C LEU A 104 -9.42 5.89 -1.54
N ALA A 105 -9.78 5.25 -0.42
CA ALA A 105 -10.69 4.10 -0.43
C ALA A 105 -12.17 4.50 -0.47
N ALA A 106 -12.50 5.72 -0.03
CA ALA A 106 -13.82 6.34 -0.21
C ALA A 106 -14.24 6.37 -1.68
#